data_AF-A0A846TRB8-F1
#
_entry.id   AF-A0A846TRB8-F1
#
_cell.length_a   1.000
_cell.length_b   1.000
_cell.length_c   1.000
_cell.angle_alpha   90.00
_cell.angle_beta   90.00
_cell.angle_gamma   90.00
#
_symmetry.space_group_name_H-M   'P 1'
#
loop_
_entity.id
_entity.type
_entity.pdbx_description
1 polymer ?
#
loop_
_entity_poly.entity_id
_entity_poly.type
_entity_poly.pdbx_seq_one_letter_code
_entity_poly.pdbx_strand_id
1 'polypeptide(L)'
;MSADKLLHRHWGLILLVGLGGAVGAGVRLLVVEGLSFWVGAGAVATVLVNIAGAFGLGWLLQALVKAGRHAGHQVRLQEGRQAGLATGLRERHPAGPEAGFHGERQAVLQAGPEGTKRRLLRLGLGTGFFGGFTTYSGFALDTVTLAGLSPSLTSGATAGTAAGLGSLGPVLSVALYLAASLIGGLAAALLGMAVGAAVGRRGSGDSLKSADARRSAGPMESVDPLGSVDPLGSGDPARSVHADRPVDPRVAVDPTRGDA
;
A
#
# COMPACT_ATOMS: atom_id res chain seq x y z
N MET A 1 12.93 -25.88 6.92
CA MET A 1 12.66 -24.70 7.79
C MET A 1 12.19 -25.26 9.13
N SER A 2 12.97 -25.15 10.21
CA SER A 2 12.70 -25.90 11.46
C SER A 2 11.43 -25.39 12.15
N ALA A 3 10.66 -26.32 12.73
CA ALA A 3 9.41 -26.04 13.45
C ALA A 3 9.58 -24.96 14.54
N ASP A 4 10.77 -24.88 15.16
CA ASP A 4 11.09 -23.87 16.17
C ASP A 4 11.01 -22.44 15.63
N LYS A 5 11.52 -22.16 14.42
CA LYS A 5 11.45 -20.81 13.85
C LYS A 5 10.02 -20.37 13.59
N LEU A 6 9.15 -21.31 13.23
CA LEU A 6 7.73 -21.07 13.06
C LEU A 6 7.08 -20.79 14.42
N LEU A 7 7.31 -21.65 15.42
CA LEU A 7 6.74 -21.49 16.76
C LEU A 7 7.09 -20.13 17.39
N HIS A 8 8.38 -19.75 17.41
CA HIS A 8 8.83 -18.46 17.98
C HIS A 8 8.23 -17.26 17.25
N ARG A 9 8.02 -17.39 15.92
CA ARG A 9 7.33 -16.36 15.12
C ARG A 9 5.87 -16.25 15.54
N HIS A 10 5.16 -17.36 15.77
CA HIS A 10 3.77 -17.36 16.22
C HIS A 10 3.63 -16.75 17.63
N TRP A 11 4.47 -17.15 18.58
CA TRP A 11 4.49 -16.59 19.93
C TRP A 11 4.82 -15.10 19.95
N GLY A 12 5.82 -14.66 19.18
CA GLY A 12 6.16 -13.24 19.08
C GLY A 12 5.01 -12.37 18.55
N LEU A 13 4.17 -12.92 17.68
CA LEU A 13 2.99 -12.22 17.18
C LEU A 13 1.86 -12.17 18.21
N ILE A 14 1.67 -13.25 18.98
CA ILE A 14 0.71 -13.27 20.08
C ILE A 14 1.11 -12.22 21.13
N LEU A 15 2.39 -12.18 21.50
CA LEU A 15 2.91 -11.17 22.43
C LEU A 15 2.78 -9.76 21.88
N LEU A 16 3.00 -9.56 20.57
CA LEU A 16 2.79 -8.26 19.93
C LEU A 16 1.32 -7.81 20.01
N VAL A 17 0.38 -8.72 19.75
CA VAL A 17 -1.06 -8.42 19.87
C VAL A 17 -1.42 -8.13 21.32
N GLY A 18 -0.94 -8.95 22.26
CA GLY A 18 -1.18 -8.77 23.69
C GLY A 18 -0.63 -7.45 24.22
N LEU A 19 0.61 -7.08 23.86
CA LEU A 19 1.22 -5.81 24.23
C LEU A 19 0.46 -4.63 23.62
N GLY A 20 0.10 -4.72 22.34
CA GLY A 20 -0.74 -3.73 21.69
C GLY A 20 -2.06 -3.55 22.43
N GLY A 21 -2.74 -4.65 22.76
CA GLY A 21 -4.00 -4.65 23.51
C GLY A 21 -3.88 -4.06 24.90
N ALA A 22 -2.82 -4.38 25.65
CA ALA A 22 -2.56 -3.82 26.97
C ALA A 22 -2.34 -2.29 26.90
N VAL A 23 -1.55 -1.82 25.94
CA VAL A 23 -1.33 -0.39 25.71
C VAL A 23 -2.64 0.30 25.30
N GLY A 24 -3.40 -0.27 24.37
CA GLY A 24 -4.68 0.26 23.94
C GLY A 24 -5.68 0.37 25.08
N ALA A 25 -5.78 -0.66 25.92
CA ALA A 25 -6.63 -0.66 27.10
C ALA A 25 -6.18 0.37 28.13
N GLY A 26 -4.87 0.51 28.39
CA GLY A 26 -4.33 1.53 29.28
C GLY A 26 -4.65 2.95 28.80
N VAL A 27 -4.46 3.23 27.50
CA VAL A 27 -4.82 4.52 26.91
C VAL A 27 -6.33 4.77 27.01
N ARG A 28 -7.17 3.77 26.72
CA ARG A 28 -8.63 3.88 26.89
C ARG A 28 -8.98 4.26 28.32
N LEU A 29 -8.40 3.60 29.33
CA LEU A 29 -8.69 3.89 30.74
C LEU A 29 -8.37 5.34 31.08
N LEU A 30 -7.17 5.82 30.71
CA LEU A 30 -6.75 7.20 30.94
C LEU A 30 -7.66 8.22 30.22
N VAL A 31 -8.04 7.92 28.97
CA VAL A 31 -8.93 8.80 28.18
C VAL A 31 -10.34 8.81 28.76
N VAL A 32 -10.90 7.65 29.12
CA VAL A 32 -12.25 7.57 29.70
C VAL A 32 -12.30 8.28 31.03
N GLU A 33 -11.31 8.07 31.90
CA GLU A 33 -11.21 8.74 33.20
C GLU A 33 -11.07 10.26 33.02
N GLY A 34 -10.15 10.70 32.17
CA GLY A 34 -9.93 12.11 31.87
C GLY A 34 -11.14 12.78 31.24
N LEU A 35 -11.81 12.15 30.26
CA LEU A 35 -13.04 12.69 29.67
C LEU A 35 -14.17 12.72 30.69
N SER A 36 -14.37 11.66 31.47
CA SER A 36 -15.47 11.58 32.43
C SER A 36 -15.40 12.69 33.47
N PHE A 37 -14.19 13.13 33.85
CA PHE A 37 -13.98 14.30 34.69
C PHE A 37 -14.56 15.59 34.07
N TRP A 38 -14.42 15.78 32.76
CA TRP A 38 -14.87 16.99 32.05
C TRP A 38 -16.33 16.94 31.59
N VAL A 39 -16.76 15.84 30.97
CA VAL A 39 -18.13 15.71 30.42
C VAL A 39 -19.14 15.19 31.43
N GLY A 40 -18.68 14.73 32.61
CA GLY A 40 -19.55 14.25 33.66
C GLY A 40 -20.47 13.12 33.20
N ALA A 41 -20.11 12.31 32.20
CA ALA A 41 -20.92 11.17 31.79
C ALA A 41 -20.01 10.08 31.20
N GLY A 42 -19.78 9.00 31.95
CA GLY A 42 -18.94 7.89 31.52
C GLY A 42 -19.35 7.32 30.16
N ALA A 43 -20.66 7.24 29.92
CA ALA A 43 -21.22 6.82 28.63
C ALA A 43 -20.73 7.68 27.45
N VAL A 44 -20.69 9.01 27.60
CA VAL A 44 -20.21 9.91 26.54
C VAL A 44 -18.73 9.65 26.26
N ALA A 45 -17.92 9.44 27.31
CA ALA A 45 -16.52 9.11 27.15
C ALA A 45 -16.31 7.79 26.38
N THR A 46 -17.11 6.76 26.67
CA THR A 46 -17.11 5.48 25.93
C THR A 46 -17.43 5.68 24.45
N VAL A 47 -18.47 6.48 24.13
CA VAL A 47 -18.81 6.79 22.73
C VAL A 47 -17.65 7.47 22.01
N LEU A 48 -17.04 8.48 22.63
CA LEU A 48 -15.94 9.24 22.02
C LEU A 48 -14.72 8.37 21.73
N VAL A 49 -14.35 7.50 22.68
CA VAL A 49 -13.25 6.55 22.48
C VAL A 49 -13.55 5.56 21.34
N ASN A 50 -14.76 5.01 21.30
CA ASN A 50 -15.15 4.07 20.25
C ASN A 50 -15.19 4.75 18.86
N ILE A 51 -15.67 5.99 18.78
CA ILE A 51 -15.66 6.78 17.54
C ILE A 51 -14.23 7.08 17.08
N ALA A 52 -13.36 7.54 17.99
CA ALA A 52 -11.97 7.81 17.68
C ALA A 52 -11.24 6.53 17.22
N GLY A 53 -11.51 5.40 17.87
CA GLY A 53 -10.96 4.10 17.51
C GLY A 53 -11.45 3.61 16.16
N ALA A 54 -12.75 3.74 15.86
CA ALA A 54 -13.32 3.39 14.57
C ALA A 54 -12.73 4.22 13.43
N PHE A 55 -12.57 5.54 13.63
CA PHE A 55 -11.88 6.42 12.69
C PHE A 55 -10.43 5.97 12.45
N GLY A 56 -9.66 5.78 13.53
CA GLY A 56 -8.26 5.37 13.45
C GLY A 56 -8.08 4.01 12.76
N LEU A 57 -8.97 3.05 13.05
CA LEU A 57 -8.96 1.73 12.43
C LEU A 57 -9.33 1.80 10.94
N GLY A 58 -10.36 2.59 10.57
CA GLY A 58 -10.72 2.82 9.17
C GLY A 58 -9.56 3.43 8.37
N TRP A 59 -8.88 4.43 8.95
CA TRP A 59 -7.68 5.03 8.37
C TRP A 59 -6.54 4.02 8.19
N LEU A 60 -6.25 3.24 9.23
CA LEU A 60 -5.21 2.20 9.21
C LEU A 60 -5.49 1.14 8.14
N LEU A 61 -6.72 0.62 8.08
CA LEU A 61 -7.10 -0.40 7.11
C LEU A 61 -6.94 0.10 5.68
N GLN A 62 -7.38 1.33 5.39
CA GLN A 62 -7.20 1.91 4.07
C GLN A 62 -5.72 2.07 3.70
N ALA A 63 -4.89 2.51 4.65
CA ALA A 63 -3.45 2.65 4.43
C ALA A 63 -2.80 1.29 4.11
N LEU A 64 -3.19 0.22 4.82
CA LEU A 64 -2.69 -1.14 4.59
C LEU A 64 -3.15 -1.70 3.22
N VAL A 65 -4.40 -1.48 2.84
CA VAL A 65 -4.93 -1.87 1.51
C VAL A 65 -4.15 -1.17 0.41
N LYS A 66 -3.95 0.15 0.52
CA LYS A 66 -3.20 0.93 -0.46
C LYS A 66 -1.76 0.46 -0.58
N ALA A 67 -1.07 0.24 0.55
CA ALA A 67 0.29 -0.31 0.57
C ALA A 67 0.37 -1.69 -0.09
N GLY A 68 -0.65 -2.54 0.09
CA GLY A 68 -0.75 -3.84 -0.58
C GLY A 68 -0.85 -3.72 -2.10
N ARG A 69 -1.70 -2.82 -2.60
CA ARG A 69 -1.85 -2.56 -4.05
C ARG A 69 -0.56 -2.05 -4.69
N HIS A 70 0.16 -1.15 -4.02
CA HIS A 70 1.45 -0.64 -4.52
C HIS A 70 2.52 -1.73 -4.59
N ALA A 71 2.59 -2.61 -3.58
CA ALA A 71 3.50 -3.74 -3.62
C ALA A 71 3.18 -4.71 -4.78
N GLY A 72 1.90 -5.01 -5.01
CA GLY A 72 1.48 -5.86 -6.13
C GLY A 72 1.78 -5.26 -7.52
N HIS A 73 1.66 -3.93 -7.67
CA HIS A 73 2.00 -3.26 -8.93
C HIS A 73 3.49 -3.37 -9.27
N GLN A 74 4.38 -3.20 -8.28
CA GLN A 74 5.83 -3.32 -8.46
C GLN A 74 6.24 -4.73 -8.89
N VAL A 75 5.65 -5.77 -8.28
CA VAL A 75 5.92 -7.18 -8.65
C VAL A 75 5.53 -7.43 -10.11
N ARG A 76 4.34 -6.98 -10.55
CA ARG A 76 3.89 -7.14 -11.94
C ARG A 76 4.79 -6.41 -12.94
N LEU A 77 5.29 -5.22 -12.60
CA LEU A 77 6.23 -4.48 -13.46
C LEU A 77 7.57 -5.21 -13.58
N GLN A 78 8.05 -5.83 -12.50
CA GLN A 78 9.28 -6.63 -12.52
C GLN A 78 9.12 -7.90 -13.36
N GLU A 79 8.01 -8.63 -13.17
CA GLU A 79 7.67 -9.82 -13.96
C GLU A 79 7.53 -9.48 -15.45
N GLY A 80 6.80 -8.41 -15.78
CA GLY A 80 6.66 -7.95 -17.18
C GLY A 80 8.00 -7.53 -17.80
N ARG A 81 8.89 -6.90 -17.02
CA ARG A 81 10.24 -6.54 -17.49
C ARG A 81 11.11 -7.78 -17.72
N GLN A 82 11.06 -8.76 -16.81
CA GLN A 82 11.79 -10.02 -16.96
C GLN A 82 11.26 -10.86 -18.12
N ALA A 83 9.93 -10.94 -18.29
CA ALA A 83 9.30 -11.57 -19.42
C ALA A 83 9.74 -10.89 -20.73
N GLY A 84 9.65 -9.55 -20.82
CA GLY A 84 10.11 -8.80 -21.99
C GLY A 84 11.58 -9.01 -22.34
N LEU A 85 12.47 -9.12 -21.34
CA LEU A 85 13.88 -9.47 -21.54
C LEU A 85 14.05 -10.92 -22.02
N ALA A 86 13.26 -11.85 -21.49
CA ALA A 86 13.28 -13.26 -21.90
C ALA A 86 12.70 -13.45 -23.32
N THR A 87 11.65 -12.72 -23.71
CA THR A 87 11.06 -12.78 -25.06
C THR A 87 11.93 -12.07 -26.08
N GLY A 88 12.60 -10.97 -25.72
CA GLY A 88 13.60 -10.31 -26.58
C GLY A 88 14.83 -11.18 -26.87
N LEU A 89 15.12 -12.17 -26.03
CA LEU A 89 16.13 -13.21 -26.27
C LEU A 89 15.55 -14.45 -26.98
N ARG A 90 14.22 -14.53 -27.17
CA ARG A 90 13.50 -15.74 -27.57
C ARG A 90 12.50 -15.49 -28.70
N GLU A 91 12.75 -14.51 -29.57
CA GLU A 91 12.06 -14.42 -30.85
C GLU A 91 12.51 -15.59 -31.76
N ARG A 92 11.91 -16.77 -31.56
CA ARG A 92 11.43 -17.71 -32.58
C ARG A 92 10.43 -18.67 -31.93
N HIS A 93 9.17 -18.24 -31.79
CA HIS A 93 7.93 -19.03 -32.01
C HIS A 93 6.74 -18.46 -31.22
N PRO A 94 5.61 -18.13 -31.89
CA PRO A 94 4.41 -17.63 -31.21
C PRO A 94 3.53 -18.78 -30.69
N ALA A 95 3.03 -18.66 -29.46
CA ALA A 95 2.03 -19.55 -28.87
C ALA A 95 0.71 -18.79 -28.61
N GLY A 96 -0.41 -19.47 -28.83
CA GLY A 96 -1.76 -18.92 -29.08
C GLY A 96 -2.66 -18.56 -27.89
N PRO A 97 -3.95 -18.27 -28.15
CA PRO A 97 -4.81 -17.37 -27.34
C PRO A 97 -5.66 -18.00 -26.21
N GLU A 98 -5.38 -19.23 -25.76
CA GLU A 98 -6.24 -19.98 -24.82
C GLU A 98 -6.02 -19.67 -23.31
N ALA A 99 -5.13 -18.73 -22.94
CA ALA A 99 -4.69 -18.53 -21.55
C ALA A 99 -5.65 -17.71 -20.63
N GLY A 100 -6.77 -17.19 -21.16
CA GLY A 100 -7.54 -16.12 -20.50
C GLY A 100 -8.37 -16.51 -19.27
N PHE A 101 -9.00 -17.70 -19.26
CA PHE A 101 -9.99 -18.05 -18.23
C PHE A 101 -9.42 -18.75 -16.99
N HIS A 102 -8.26 -19.41 -17.08
CA HIS A 102 -7.59 -20.03 -15.93
C HIS A 102 -6.81 -19.03 -15.07
N GLY A 103 -6.45 -17.87 -15.64
CA GLY A 103 -5.69 -16.83 -14.95
C GLY A 103 -6.48 -16.12 -13.84
N GLU A 104 -7.79 -15.89 -14.00
CA GLU A 104 -8.59 -15.17 -13.00
C GLU A 104 -8.83 -15.99 -11.72
N ARG A 105 -9.10 -17.30 -11.84
CA ARG A 105 -9.23 -18.18 -10.66
C ARG A 105 -7.89 -18.37 -9.96
N GLN A 106 -6.78 -18.39 -10.70
CA GLN A 106 -5.44 -18.45 -10.13
C GLN A 106 -5.03 -17.11 -9.49
N ALA A 107 -5.49 -15.96 -10.00
CA ALA A 107 -5.21 -14.64 -9.43
C ALA A 107 -5.82 -14.43 -8.04
N VAL A 108 -6.98 -15.04 -7.75
CA VAL A 108 -7.59 -15.04 -6.41
C VAL A 108 -6.81 -15.95 -5.45
N LEU A 109 -6.29 -17.07 -5.95
CA LEU A 109 -5.42 -17.98 -5.18
C LEU A 109 -3.97 -17.47 -5.03
N GLN A 110 -3.55 -16.52 -5.88
CA GLN A 110 -2.24 -15.86 -5.87
C GLN A 110 -2.28 -14.48 -5.18
N ALA A 111 -3.24 -14.21 -4.30
CA ALA A 111 -3.09 -13.11 -3.35
C ALA A 111 -1.87 -13.43 -2.46
N GLY A 112 -0.69 -12.99 -2.92
CA GLY A 112 0.59 -13.35 -2.33
C GLY A 112 0.64 -13.03 -0.83
N PRO A 113 1.44 -13.79 -0.06
CA PRO A 113 1.50 -13.65 1.39
C PRO A 113 1.75 -12.20 1.77
N GLU A 114 0.97 -11.72 2.73
CA GLU A 114 1.08 -10.34 3.16
C GLU A 114 2.49 -10.01 3.64
N GLY A 115 3.02 -8.86 3.21
CA GLY A 115 4.35 -8.44 3.59
C GLY A 115 4.49 -8.32 5.10
N THR A 116 5.64 -8.76 5.63
CA THR A 116 5.91 -8.82 7.09
C THR A 116 5.52 -7.54 7.82
N LYS A 117 5.89 -6.36 7.30
CA LYS A 117 5.57 -5.06 7.92
C LYS A 117 4.07 -4.81 8.03
N ARG A 118 3.30 -5.07 6.96
CA ARG A 118 1.84 -4.89 6.97
C ARG A 118 1.17 -5.85 7.94
N ARG A 119 1.65 -7.09 7.99
CA ARG A 119 1.15 -8.11 8.91
C ARG A 119 1.39 -7.72 10.37
N LEU A 120 2.59 -7.19 10.69
CA LEU A 120 2.90 -6.68 12.02
C LEU A 120 2.04 -5.47 12.39
N LEU A 121 1.83 -4.53 11.47
CA LEU A 121 0.97 -3.35 11.70
C LEU A 121 -0.49 -3.76 11.91
N ARG A 122 -1.04 -4.66 11.08
CA ARG A 122 -2.42 -5.14 11.24
C ARG A 122 -2.62 -5.84 12.58
N LEU A 123 -1.69 -6.71 12.97
CA LEU A 123 -1.81 -7.47 14.21
C LEU A 123 -1.55 -6.59 15.44
N GLY A 124 -0.45 -5.84 15.46
CA GLY A 124 -0.07 -5.01 16.61
C GLY A 124 -1.00 -3.80 16.81
N LEU A 125 -1.23 -3.01 15.75
CA LEU A 125 -2.08 -1.82 15.86
C LEU A 125 -3.56 -2.15 15.67
N GLY A 126 -3.91 -2.92 14.63
CA GLY A 126 -5.32 -3.21 14.32
C GLY A 126 -5.97 -4.13 15.35
N THR A 127 -5.44 -5.35 15.49
CA THR A 127 -6.00 -6.35 16.41
C THR A 127 -5.62 -6.08 17.87
N GLY A 128 -4.37 -5.68 18.13
CA GLY A 128 -3.89 -5.37 19.48
C GLY A 128 -4.41 -4.02 19.98
N PHE A 129 -3.74 -2.93 19.60
CA PHE A 129 -4.02 -1.59 20.12
C PHE A 129 -5.47 -1.16 19.95
N PHE A 130 -6.00 -1.11 18.73
CA PHE A 130 -7.39 -0.69 18.50
C PHE A 130 -8.40 -1.68 19.10
N GLY A 131 -8.04 -2.96 19.22
CA GLY A 131 -8.85 -3.97 19.91
C GLY A 131 -8.96 -3.76 21.42
N GLY A 132 -7.90 -3.29 22.08
CA GLY A 132 -7.93 -2.92 23.51
C GLY A 132 -8.42 -1.49 23.79
N PHE A 133 -8.20 -0.58 22.83
CA PHE A 133 -8.60 0.82 22.89
C PHE A 133 -10.09 1.03 22.66
N THR A 134 -10.73 0.25 21.78
CA THR A 134 -12.19 0.25 21.65
C THR A 134 -12.80 -0.75 22.62
N THR A 135 -14.06 -0.54 23.03
CA THR A 135 -14.71 -1.43 24.00
C THR A 135 -16.19 -1.67 23.67
N TYR A 136 -16.54 -2.94 23.52
CA TYR A 136 -17.93 -3.38 23.48
C TYR A 136 -18.49 -3.61 24.91
N SER A 137 -17.66 -4.08 25.84
CA SER A 137 -18.10 -4.33 27.22
C SER A 137 -18.46 -3.05 27.95
N GLY A 138 -17.67 -1.98 27.80
CA GLY A 138 -18.02 -0.65 28.31
C GLY A 138 -19.34 -0.16 27.71
N PHE A 139 -19.50 -0.31 26.40
CA PHE A 139 -20.74 0.03 25.70
C PHE A 139 -21.98 -0.72 26.22
N ALA A 140 -21.85 -2.03 26.43
CA ALA A 140 -22.93 -2.85 26.96
C ALA A 140 -23.29 -2.45 28.41
N LEU A 141 -22.29 -2.21 29.26
CA LEU A 141 -22.49 -1.79 30.65
C LEU A 141 -23.15 -0.41 30.75
N ASP A 142 -22.73 0.54 29.91
CA ASP A 142 -23.37 1.86 29.82
C ASP A 142 -24.82 1.75 29.38
N THR A 143 -25.13 0.87 28.43
CA THR A 143 -26.50 0.61 27.96
C THR A 143 -27.39 0.06 29.07
N VAL A 144 -26.91 -0.94 29.84
CA VAL A 144 -27.64 -1.52 30.98
C VAL A 144 -27.86 -0.47 32.08
N THR A 145 -26.87 0.40 32.30
CA THR A 145 -26.96 1.48 33.30
C THR A 145 -27.99 2.53 32.88
N LEU A 146 -27.97 2.97 31.62
CA LEU A 146 -28.93 3.93 31.07
C LEU A 146 -30.36 3.37 31.02
N ALA A 147 -30.51 2.06 30.86
CA ALA A 147 -31.81 1.40 30.93
C ALA A 147 -32.40 1.35 32.35
N GLY A 148 -31.64 1.78 33.38
CA GLY A 148 -32.05 1.67 34.79
C GLY A 148 -32.01 0.24 35.33
N LEU A 149 -31.35 -0.68 34.64
CA LEU A 149 -31.32 -2.11 34.96
C LEU A 149 -30.18 -2.49 35.92
N SER A 150 -29.41 -1.52 36.42
CA SER A 150 -28.32 -1.74 37.39
C SER A 150 -28.30 -0.70 38.50
N PRO A 151 -29.02 -0.94 39.62
CA PRO A 151 -28.94 -0.11 40.83
C PRO A 151 -27.64 -0.31 41.64
N SER A 152 -26.90 -1.41 41.41
CA SER A 152 -25.75 -1.84 42.24
C SER A 152 -24.37 -1.54 41.65
N LEU A 153 -24.28 -1.14 40.37
CA LEU A 153 -23.03 -0.66 39.74
C LEU A 153 -22.85 0.87 39.84
N THR A 154 -23.81 1.55 40.50
CA THR A 154 -23.94 2.99 40.71
C THR A 154 -22.90 3.56 41.71
N SER A 155 -21.87 2.81 42.08
CA SER A 155 -20.83 3.25 43.02
C SER A 155 -19.44 3.46 42.38
N GLY A 156 -19.24 3.05 41.12
CA GLY A 156 -17.94 3.22 40.43
C GLY A 156 -17.97 4.08 39.14
N ALA A 157 -19.13 4.26 38.51
CA ALA A 157 -19.25 4.85 37.16
C ALA A 157 -20.17 6.08 37.06
N THR A 158 -20.75 6.52 38.18
CA THR A 158 -21.95 7.38 38.23
C THR A 158 -21.76 8.70 38.99
N ALA A 159 -20.53 9.18 39.14
CA ALA A 159 -20.34 10.59 39.53
C ALA A 159 -20.92 11.59 38.50
N GLY A 160 -21.32 11.10 37.32
CA GLY A 160 -21.78 11.91 36.20
C GLY A 160 -23.27 11.89 35.85
N THR A 161 -24.03 10.89 36.29
CA THR A 161 -25.42 10.71 35.83
C THR A 161 -26.39 11.80 36.29
N ALA A 162 -25.98 12.70 37.18
CA ALA A 162 -26.79 13.82 37.64
C ALA A 162 -26.99 14.94 36.58
N ALA A 163 -26.19 14.98 35.49
CA ALA A 163 -26.26 16.07 34.50
C ALA A 163 -26.34 15.63 33.02
N GLY A 164 -26.39 14.32 32.72
CA GLY A 164 -26.28 13.79 31.35
C GLY A 164 -27.56 13.19 30.75
N LEU A 165 -27.39 12.37 29.70
CA LEU A 165 -28.45 11.64 28.96
C LEU A 165 -29.49 10.93 29.85
N GLY A 166 -29.14 10.58 31.10
CA GLY A 166 -30.03 9.91 32.06
C GLY A 166 -31.23 10.75 32.50
N SER A 167 -31.22 12.07 32.30
CA SER A 167 -32.36 12.95 32.60
C SER A 167 -33.51 12.83 31.58
N LEU A 168 -33.25 12.25 30.42
CA LEU A 168 -34.22 12.13 29.30
C LEU A 168 -35.17 10.93 29.44
N GLY A 169 -35.02 10.13 30.50
CA GLY A 169 -35.75 8.87 30.70
C GLY A 169 -35.11 7.70 29.96
N PRO A 170 -35.16 6.48 30.54
CA PRO A 170 -34.28 5.36 30.18
C PRO A 170 -34.36 4.95 28.70
N VAL A 171 -35.57 4.98 28.12
CA VAL A 171 -35.78 4.59 26.72
C VAL A 171 -35.08 5.55 25.76
N LEU A 172 -35.24 6.86 25.97
CA LEU A 172 -34.67 7.87 25.10
C LEU A 172 -33.14 7.95 25.27
N SER A 173 -32.65 7.83 26.50
CA SER A 173 -31.21 7.77 26.80
C SER A 173 -30.53 6.61 26.07
N VAL A 174 -31.11 5.41 26.16
CA VAL A 174 -30.58 4.21 25.49
C VAL A 174 -30.64 4.38 23.98
N ALA A 175 -31.77 4.85 23.42
CA ALA A 175 -31.91 5.04 21.99
C ALA A 175 -30.84 6.01 21.42
N LEU A 176 -30.62 7.14 22.08
CA LEU A 176 -29.62 8.12 21.68
C LEU A 176 -28.19 7.56 21.82
N TYR A 177 -27.90 6.84 22.90
CA TYR A 177 -26.59 6.22 23.12
C TYR A 177 -26.25 5.17 22.05
N LEU A 178 -27.22 4.31 21.71
CA LEU A 178 -27.08 3.29 20.66
C LEU A 178 -26.89 3.94 19.29
N ALA A 179 -27.73 4.94 18.96
CA ALA A 179 -27.64 5.65 17.70
C ALA A 179 -26.28 6.36 17.54
N ALA A 180 -25.84 7.08 18.57
CA ALA A 180 -24.55 7.76 18.57
C ALA A 180 -23.37 6.77 18.42
N SER A 181 -23.41 5.65 19.12
CA SER A 181 -22.35 4.63 19.06
C SER A 181 -22.27 3.93 17.71
N LEU A 182 -23.42 3.46 17.18
CA LEU A 182 -23.45 2.67 15.96
C LEU A 182 -23.29 3.53 14.71
N ILE A 183 -24.09 4.59 14.59
CA ILE A 183 -24.05 5.48 13.42
C ILE A 183 -22.78 6.31 13.45
N GLY A 184 -22.44 6.87 14.61
CA GLY A 184 -21.20 7.63 14.77
C GLY A 184 -19.96 6.77 14.53
N GLY A 185 -19.92 5.55 15.08
CA GLY A 185 -18.83 4.60 14.84
C GLY A 185 -18.68 4.22 13.38
N LEU A 186 -19.78 3.90 12.69
CA LEU A 186 -19.76 3.59 11.26
C LEU A 186 -19.30 4.78 10.42
N ALA A 187 -19.89 5.96 10.64
CA ALA A 187 -19.53 7.18 9.94
C ALA A 187 -18.05 7.53 10.14
N ALA A 188 -17.55 7.39 11.36
CA ALA A 188 -16.15 7.61 11.70
C ALA A 188 -15.21 6.64 10.97
N ALA A 189 -15.55 5.34 10.92
CA ALA A 189 -14.78 4.36 10.16
C ALA A 189 -14.73 4.68 8.65
N LEU A 190 -15.87 5.06 8.06
CA LEU A 190 -15.97 5.47 6.66
C LEU A 190 -15.12 6.73 6.38
N LEU A 191 -15.22 7.72 7.27
CA LEU A 191 -14.42 8.94 7.18
C LEU A 191 -12.92 8.65 7.30
N GLY A 192 -12.52 7.77 8.22
CA GLY A 192 -11.14 7.30 8.37
C GLY A 192 -10.61 6.67 7.08
N MET A 193 -11.41 5.80 6.45
CA MET A 193 -11.07 5.24 5.14
C MET A 193 -10.97 6.30 4.04
N ALA A 194 -11.90 7.26 3.99
CA ALA A 194 -11.86 8.35 3.01
C ALA A 194 -10.60 9.22 3.15
N VAL A 195 -10.24 9.59 4.39
CA VAL A 195 -9.01 10.33 4.71
C VAL A 195 -7.77 9.52 4.31
N GLY A 196 -7.75 8.22 4.63
CA GLY A 196 -6.64 7.33 4.27
C GLY A 196 -6.43 7.22 2.76
N ALA A 197 -7.51 7.26 1.99
CA ALA A 197 -7.45 7.27 0.53
C ALA A 197 -6.91 8.60 -0.02
N ALA A 198 -7.32 9.73 0.58
CA ALA A 198 -6.98 11.07 0.12
C ALA A 198 -5.50 11.44 0.34
N VAL A 199 -4.91 11.08 1.49
CA VAL A 199 -3.54 11.49 1.87
C VAL A 199 -2.49 11.07 0.84
N GLY A 200 -2.65 9.92 0.17
CA GLY A 200 -1.68 9.48 -0.84
C GLY A 200 -1.99 9.89 -2.28
N ARG A 201 -2.93 10.82 -2.54
CA ARG A 201 -3.14 11.38 -3.89
C ARG A 201 -2.22 12.57 -4.19
N ARG A 202 -1.74 13.28 -3.16
CA ARG A 202 -0.93 14.50 -3.32
C ARG A 202 0.47 14.23 -3.90
N GLY A 203 1.12 13.12 -3.57
CA GLY A 203 2.47 12.81 -4.06
C GLY A 203 2.59 12.44 -5.55
N SER A 204 1.50 12.00 -6.20
CA SER A 204 1.52 11.63 -7.62
C SER A 204 1.29 12.83 -8.56
N GLY A 205 0.53 13.83 -8.11
CA GLY A 205 0.27 15.05 -8.89
C GLY A 205 1.54 15.88 -9.10
N ASP A 206 2.37 16.01 -8.06
CA ASP A 206 3.62 16.78 -8.13
C ASP A 206 4.69 16.07 -8.95
N SER A 207 4.75 14.73 -8.91
CA SER A 207 5.65 13.93 -9.75
C SER A 207 5.29 14.03 -11.24
N LEU A 208 3.99 14.02 -11.57
CA LEU A 208 3.54 14.21 -12.96
C LEU A 208 3.84 15.63 -13.45
N LYS A 209 3.63 16.64 -12.60
CA LYS A 209 3.96 18.04 -12.92
C LYS A 209 5.47 18.27 -13.07
N SER A 210 6.28 17.55 -12.30
CA SER A 210 7.75 17.60 -12.38
C SER A 210 8.30 16.83 -13.59
N ALA A 211 7.68 15.71 -13.96
CA ALA A 211 8.03 14.95 -15.16
C ALA A 211 7.62 15.70 -16.44
N ASP A 212 6.46 16.36 -16.41
CA ASP A 212 5.98 17.21 -17.49
C ASP A 212 6.86 18.46 -17.63
N ALA A 213 7.21 19.14 -16.53
CA ALA A 213 8.15 20.26 -16.55
C ALA A 213 9.56 19.89 -17.06
N ARG A 214 10.04 18.67 -16.75
CA ARG A 214 11.31 18.15 -17.31
C ARG A 214 11.18 17.75 -18.78
N ARG A 215 9.99 17.38 -19.26
CA ARG A 215 9.72 17.11 -20.68
C ARG A 215 9.58 18.39 -21.49
N SER A 216 8.99 19.43 -20.91
CA SER A 216 8.88 20.76 -21.51
C SER A 216 10.22 21.50 -21.56
N ALA A 217 11.17 21.13 -20.70
CA ALA A 217 12.54 21.63 -20.71
C ALA A 217 13.50 20.76 -21.56
N GLY A 218 13.01 20.23 -22.69
CA GLY A 218 13.86 19.61 -23.71
C GLY A 218 14.81 20.62 -24.38
N PRO A 219 15.93 20.17 -24.99
CA PRO A 219 17.05 21.03 -25.39
C PRO A 219 16.61 22.08 -26.40
N MET A 220 17.14 23.32 -26.27
CA MET A 220 16.99 24.33 -27.33
C MET A 220 17.45 23.73 -28.66
N GLU A 221 16.49 23.66 -29.57
CA GLU A 221 16.60 23.40 -30.99
C GLU A 221 17.79 24.18 -31.55
N SER A 222 18.87 23.47 -31.91
CA SER A 222 19.96 24.04 -32.66
C SER A 222 19.42 24.37 -34.05
N VAL A 223 19.17 25.66 -34.28
CA VAL A 223 18.75 26.22 -35.57
C VAL A 223 19.80 25.88 -36.62
N ASP A 224 19.45 25.06 -37.60
CA ASP A 224 20.25 24.83 -38.81
C ASP A 224 20.25 26.09 -39.67
N PRO A 225 21.40 26.67 -40.04
CA PRO A 225 21.43 27.77 -40.99
C PRO A 225 21.32 27.22 -42.43
N LEU A 226 20.33 27.74 -43.16
CA LEU A 226 20.10 27.46 -44.57
C LEU A 226 21.33 27.74 -45.46
N GLY A 227 21.61 26.80 -46.37
CA GLY A 227 22.03 27.14 -47.73
C GLY A 227 23.33 26.50 -48.23
N SER A 228 23.20 25.42 -49.02
CA SER A 228 24.06 25.21 -50.21
C SER A 228 23.43 24.20 -51.17
N VAL A 229 22.59 24.73 -52.07
CA VAL A 229 22.41 24.40 -53.50
C VAL A 229 22.86 23.00 -53.98
N ASP A 230 21.89 22.20 -54.45
CA ASP A 230 22.11 21.02 -55.31
C ASP A 230 22.59 21.40 -56.71
N PRO A 231 23.52 20.64 -57.32
CA PRO A 231 23.59 20.50 -58.75
C PRO A 231 23.21 19.08 -59.20
N LEU A 232 22.18 19.03 -60.05
CA LEU A 232 21.81 17.90 -60.89
C LEU A 232 22.97 17.53 -61.84
N GLY A 233 23.15 16.23 -62.10
CA GLY A 233 23.67 15.80 -63.40
C GLY A 233 24.51 14.52 -63.42
N SER A 234 24.02 13.54 -64.19
CA SER A 234 24.73 12.41 -64.84
C SER A 234 25.39 11.38 -63.91
N GLY A 235 25.17 10.08 -64.04
CA GLY A 235 25.03 9.26 -65.25
C GLY A 235 26.08 8.13 -65.13
N ASP A 236 25.61 6.89 -65.10
CA ASP A 236 26.34 5.63 -64.91
C ASP A 236 27.26 5.28 -66.13
N PRO A 237 27.92 4.11 -66.19
CA PRO A 237 29.32 3.80 -65.85
C PRO A 237 30.19 3.44 -67.09
N ALA A 238 31.43 3.01 -66.83
CA ALA A 238 32.29 2.09 -67.60
C ALA A 238 33.62 2.66 -68.16
N ARG A 239 34.68 1.84 -68.00
CA ARG A 239 35.86 1.63 -68.88
C ARG A 239 36.67 2.89 -69.27
N SER A 240 38.00 2.96 -69.20
CA SER A 240 39.07 1.97 -69.38
C SER A 240 40.43 2.71 -69.51
N VAL A 241 41.56 1.97 -69.50
CA VAL A 241 42.91 2.33 -70.06
C VAL A 241 43.82 3.18 -69.14
N HIS A 242 45.14 2.96 -68.90
CA HIS A 242 46.13 1.87 -69.08
C HIS A 242 47.51 2.35 -68.53
N ALA A 243 48.32 1.43 -67.97
CA ALA A 243 49.82 1.35 -67.92
C ALA A 243 50.64 2.53 -67.29
N ASP A 244 51.83 2.36 -66.69
CA ASP A 244 52.94 1.48 -67.04
C ASP A 244 54.09 1.54 -65.98
N ARG A 245 54.76 0.40 -65.70
CA ARG A 245 56.23 0.16 -65.64
C ARG A 245 56.78 -0.83 -64.56
N PRO A 246 57.91 -1.55 -64.84
CA PRO A 246 58.34 -2.80 -64.19
C PRO A 246 59.78 -2.76 -63.58
N VAL A 247 60.34 -3.95 -63.21
CA VAL A 247 61.77 -4.35 -62.90
C VAL A 247 62.09 -4.51 -61.38
N ASP A 248 62.76 -5.55 -60.80
CA ASP A 248 63.50 -6.78 -61.19
C ASP A 248 63.56 -7.79 -59.98
N PRO A 249 63.92 -9.08 -60.17
CA PRO A 249 63.95 -10.14 -59.14
C PRO A 249 65.36 -10.56 -58.68
N ARG A 250 65.51 -11.02 -57.43
CA ARG A 250 66.59 -11.92 -56.95
C ARG A 250 66.05 -12.80 -55.81
N VAL A 251 65.80 -14.09 -56.04
CA VAL A 251 66.64 -15.27 -55.68
C VAL A 251 66.88 -15.42 -54.17
N ALA A 252 66.28 -16.44 -53.56
CA ALA A 252 67.01 -17.48 -52.81
C ALA A 252 66.09 -18.68 -52.50
N VAL A 253 66.62 -19.85 -52.80
CA VAL A 253 66.12 -21.22 -52.61
C VAL A 253 66.50 -21.70 -51.21
N ASP A 254 65.66 -22.50 -50.53
CA ASP A 254 66.05 -23.83 -50.02
C ASP A 254 64.83 -24.65 -49.49
N PRO A 255 64.62 -25.91 -49.95
CA PRO A 255 63.58 -26.80 -49.48
C PRO A 255 64.13 -27.87 -48.53
N THR A 256 63.39 -28.25 -47.49
CA THR A 256 63.54 -29.58 -46.89
C THR A 256 62.19 -30.20 -46.52
N ARG A 257 61.90 -31.31 -47.23
CA ARG A 257 61.34 -32.62 -46.83
C ARG A 257 60.30 -32.65 -45.70
N GLY A 258 59.12 -33.27 -45.84
CA GLY A 258 58.81 -34.52 -46.53
C GLY A 258 58.82 -35.68 -45.53
N ASP A 259 57.62 -36.20 -45.21
CA ASP A 259 57.24 -37.63 -45.33
C ASP A 259 56.25 -38.10 -44.25
N ALA A 260 55.24 -38.83 -44.76
CA ALA A 260 54.30 -39.78 -44.15
C ALA A 260 53.16 -39.25 -43.26
#